data_AF-A0AAU6LN99-F1
#
_entry.id   AF-A0AAU6LN99-F1
#
_cell.length_a   1.000
_cell.length_b   1.000
_cell.length_c   1.000
_cell.angle_alpha   90.00
_cell.angle_beta   90.00
_cell.angle_gamma   90.00
#
_symmetry.space_group_name_H-M   'P 1'
#
loop_
_entity.id
_entity.type
_entity.pdbx_description
1 polymer ?
#
loop_
_entity_poly.entity_id
_entity_poly.type
_entity_poly.pdbx_seq_one_letter_code
_entity_poly.pdbx_strand_id
1 'polypeptide(L)'
;MSAAKDLKKVGEETIDGQKTTHLAGTLTLDELKAHSASSTPAAKERQEKNLKTLEEQGIKSLTMDIWIDEADQAKQVRTQGQGTSGSMDVTIKFKDINKPVEIAAPPADQVMDLGEMMKDSGGAGGA
;
A
#
# COMPACT_ATOMS: atom_id res chain seq x y z
N MET A 1 -6.29 8.77 14.86
CA MET A 1 -6.69 7.34 14.79
C MET A 1 -8.21 7.23 14.66
N SER A 2 -8.80 7.63 13.53
CA SER A 2 -10.26 7.64 13.40
C SER A 2 -10.76 7.40 11.97
N ALA A 3 -9.99 6.68 11.16
CA ALA A 3 -10.44 6.27 9.82
C ALA A 3 -11.22 4.95 9.83
N ALA A 4 -11.18 4.16 10.91
CA ALA A 4 -11.97 2.93 11.04
C ALA A 4 -12.62 2.87 12.41
N LYS A 5 -13.87 3.35 12.50
CA LYS A 5 -14.72 3.14 13.68
C LYS A 5 -15.06 1.64 13.87
N ASP A 6 -14.90 0.85 12.81
CA ASP A 6 -15.25 -0.58 12.77
C ASP A 6 -14.06 -1.53 12.90
N LEU A 7 -12.87 -1.04 13.25
CA LEU A 7 -11.72 -1.90 13.47
C LEU A 7 -11.94 -2.73 14.75
N LYS A 8 -12.04 -4.06 14.61
CA LYS A 8 -12.32 -4.99 15.72
C LYS A 8 -11.22 -6.02 15.83
N LYS A 9 -10.87 -6.40 17.07
CA LYS A 9 -10.04 -7.58 17.32
C LYS A 9 -10.82 -8.82 16.89
N VAL A 10 -10.27 -9.54 15.92
CA VAL A 10 -10.85 -10.77 15.38
C VAL A 10 -10.09 -12.01 15.81
N GLY A 11 -8.85 -11.87 16.29
CA GLY A 11 -8.08 -13.00 16.80
C GLY A 11 -6.68 -12.65 17.26
N GLU A 12 -5.95 -13.70 17.64
CA GLU A 12 -4.50 -13.67 17.82
C GLU A 12 -3.88 -14.65 16.84
N GLU A 13 -2.86 -14.20 16.12
CA GLU A 13 -2.22 -14.98 15.06
C GLU A 13 -0.70 -14.83 15.17
N THR A 14 0.05 -15.82 14.68
CA THR A 14 1.51 -15.74 14.62
C THR A 14 1.96 -15.42 13.21
N ILE A 15 2.58 -14.25 13.03
CA ILE A 15 3.13 -13.81 11.75
C ILE A 15 4.65 -13.84 11.84
N ASP A 16 5.28 -14.61 10.96
CA ASP A 16 6.74 -14.76 10.88
C ASP A 16 7.39 -15.04 12.26
N GLY A 17 6.74 -15.92 13.06
CA GLY A 17 7.20 -16.33 14.38
C GLY A 17 6.88 -15.38 15.54
N GLN A 18 6.24 -14.23 15.27
CA GLN A 18 5.87 -13.24 16.28
C GLN A 18 4.37 -13.30 16.56
N LYS A 19 4.00 -13.27 17.84
CA LYS A 19 2.61 -13.19 18.27
C LYS A 19 2.05 -11.82 17.89
N THR A 20 0.89 -11.81 17.26
CA THR A 20 0.21 -10.60 16.82
C THR A 20 -1.27 -10.65 17.19
N THR A 21 -1.84 -9.48 17.46
CA THR A 21 -3.28 -9.27 17.51
C THR A 21 -3.77 -8.92 16.11
N HIS A 22 -4.74 -9.68 15.61
CA HIS A 22 -5.38 -9.42 14.33
C HIS A 22 -6.59 -8.52 14.54
N LEU A 23 -6.57 -7.36 13.88
CA LEU A 23 -7.69 -6.44 13.80
C LEU A 23 -8.20 -6.40 12.36
N ALA A 24 -9.52 -6.43 12.19
CA ALA A 24 -10.16 -6.33 10.89
C ALA A 24 -11.25 -5.25 10.92
N GLY A 25 -11.44 -4.57 9.78
CA GLY A 25 -12.50 -3.60 9.59
C GLY A 25 -12.85 -3.45 8.12
N THR A 26 -14.02 -2.86 7.86
CA THR A 26 -14.49 -2.58 6.49
C THR A 26 -14.75 -1.09 6.36
N LEU A 27 -14.36 -0.50 5.24
CA LEU A 27 -14.58 0.90 4.93
C LEU A 27 -15.23 1.02 3.57
N THR A 28 -16.35 1.74 3.52
CA THR A 28 -16.98 2.13 2.26
C THR A 28 -16.21 3.27 1.61
N LEU A 29 -16.36 3.41 0.29
CA LEU A 29 -15.77 4.54 -0.44
C LEU A 29 -16.28 5.89 0.07
N ASP A 30 -17.55 5.94 0.50
CA ASP A 30 -18.17 7.16 1.03
C ASP A 30 -17.58 7.53 2.41
N GLU A 31 -17.32 6.55 3.27
CA GLU A 31 -16.61 6.78 4.53
C GLU A 31 -15.18 7.24 4.30
N LEU A 32 -14.47 6.66 3.32
CA LEU A 32 -13.12 7.10 2.95
C LEU A 32 -13.10 8.53 2.39
N LYS A 33 -14.14 8.93 1.64
CA LYS A 33 -14.34 10.32 1.17
C LYS A 33 -14.60 11.26 2.34
N ALA A 34 -15.46 10.86 3.29
CA ALA A 34 -15.84 11.66 4.45
C ALA A 34 -14.69 11.83 5.47
N HIS A 35 -13.83 10.83 5.62
CA HIS A 35 -12.69 10.84 6.55
C HIS A 35 -11.41 11.46 5.97
N SER A 36 -11.51 12.27 4.90
CA SER A 36 -10.38 12.99 4.30
C SER A 36 -9.72 13.95 5.28
N ALA A 37 -8.78 13.44 6.07
CA ALA A 37 -8.00 14.16 7.08
C ALA A 37 -6.65 14.65 6.52
N SER A 38 -6.50 14.73 5.19
CA SER A 38 -5.25 15.17 4.57
C SER A 38 -4.98 16.64 4.88
N SER A 39 -3.88 16.90 5.59
CA SER A 39 -3.51 18.22 6.11
C SER A 39 -2.95 19.16 5.04
N THR A 40 -2.62 18.66 3.84
CA THR A 40 -2.06 19.45 2.74
C THR A 40 -2.86 19.30 1.44
N PRO A 41 -2.88 20.31 0.55
CA PRO A 41 -3.56 20.24 -0.74
C PRO A 41 -3.08 19.08 -1.61
N ALA A 42 -1.77 18.83 -1.67
CA ALA A 42 -1.19 17.73 -2.45
C ALA A 42 -1.63 16.35 -1.92
N ALA A 43 -1.73 16.19 -0.59
CA ALA A 43 -2.23 14.96 0.00
C ALA A 43 -3.74 14.75 -0.27
N LYS A 44 -4.53 15.83 -0.34
CA LYS A 44 -5.94 15.76 -0.75
C LYS A 44 -6.09 15.34 -2.21
N GLU A 45 -5.35 15.97 -3.12
CA GLU A 45 -5.40 15.64 -4.55
C GLU A 45 -5.02 14.17 -4.79
N ARG A 46 -3.97 13.68 -4.12
CA ARG A 46 -3.57 12.27 -4.21
C ARG A 46 -4.65 11.33 -3.67
N GLN A 47 -5.26 11.68 -2.54
CA GLN A 47 -6.38 10.91 -1.96
C GLN A 47 -7.56 10.84 -2.93
N GLU A 48 -7.97 11.97 -3.50
CA GLU A 48 -9.09 12.05 -4.46
C GLU A 48 -8.82 11.23 -5.72
N LYS A 49 -7.60 11.30 -6.28
CA LYS A 49 -7.20 10.46 -7.40
C LYS A 49 -7.30 8.97 -7.07
N ASN A 50 -6.79 8.56 -5.92
CA ASN A 50 -6.86 7.16 -5.50
C ASN A 50 -8.32 6.69 -5.34
N LEU A 51 -9.18 7.51 -4.73
CA LEU A 51 -10.61 7.20 -4.56
C LEU A 51 -11.33 7.09 -5.90
N LYS A 52 -11.03 7.99 -6.84
CA LYS A 52 -11.58 7.92 -8.20
C LYS A 52 -11.17 6.64 -8.92
N THR A 53 -9.90 6.24 -8.79
CA THR A 53 -9.43 4.97 -9.37
C THR A 53 -10.17 3.76 -8.79
N LEU A 54 -10.41 3.73 -7.47
CA LEU A 54 -11.19 2.66 -6.85
C LEU A 54 -12.64 2.64 -7.35
N GLU A 55 -13.25 3.82 -7.53
CA GLU A 55 -14.60 3.97 -8.07
C GLU A 55 -14.70 3.51 -9.54
N GLU A 56 -13.73 3.88 -10.37
CA GLU A 56 -13.61 3.45 -11.77
C GLU A 56 -13.42 1.93 -11.88
N GLN A 57 -12.72 1.32 -10.91
CA GLN A 57 -12.58 -0.14 -10.77
C GLN A 57 -13.85 -0.81 -10.20
N GLY A 58 -14.89 -0.03 -9.89
CA GLY A 58 -16.16 -0.53 -9.34
C GLY A 58 -16.08 -0.99 -7.89
N ILE A 59 -15.01 -0.66 -7.17
CA ILE A 59 -14.84 -1.00 -5.76
C ILE A 59 -15.70 -0.05 -4.92
N LYS A 60 -16.62 -0.62 -4.13
CA LYS A 60 -17.51 0.14 -3.24
C LYS A 60 -17.08 0.14 -1.78
N SER A 61 -16.36 -0.90 -1.39
CA SER A 61 -15.82 -1.07 -0.04
C SER A 61 -14.50 -1.82 -0.07
N LEU A 62 -13.70 -1.57 0.95
CA LEU A 62 -12.45 -2.24 1.22
C LEU A 62 -12.52 -2.92 2.58
N THR A 63 -12.04 -4.16 2.64
CA THR A 63 -11.72 -4.82 3.90
C THR A 63 -10.25 -4.59 4.20
N MET A 64 -9.96 -4.18 5.42
CA MET A 64 -8.61 -3.93 5.91
C MET A 64 -8.34 -4.79 7.13
N ASP A 65 -7.27 -5.56 7.04
CA ASP A 65 -6.74 -6.37 8.12
C ASP A 65 -5.37 -5.84 8.52
N ILE A 66 -5.12 -5.78 9.83
CA ILE A 66 -3.84 -5.40 10.40
C ILE A 66 -3.45 -6.36 11.51
N TRP A 67 -2.20 -6.79 11.48
CA TRP A 67 -1.58 -7.63 12.52
C TRP A 67 -0.57 -6.79 13.27
N ILE A 68 -0.82 -6.60 14.56
CA ILE A 68 -0.02 -5.73 15.42
C ILE A 68 0.66 -6.60 16.50
N ASP A 69 1.96 -6.43 16.70
CA ASP A 69 2.70 -7.12 17.76
C ASP A 69 2.49 -6.48 19.15
N GLU A 70 3.12 -7.07 20.18
CA GLU A 70 3.01 -6.59 21.56
C GLU A 70 3.64 -5.20 21.79
N ALA A 71 4.44 -4.71 20.83
CA ALA A 71 5.05 -3.39 20.85
C ALA A 71 4.25 -2.36 20.03
N ASP A 72 2.99 -2.66 19.71
CA ASP A 72 2.10 -1.86 18.87
C ASP A 72 2.65 -1.61 17.45
N GLN A 73 3.51 -2.50 16.94
CA GLN A 73 4.05 -2.40 15.58
C GLN A 73 3.25 -3.27 14.60
N ALA A 74 2.86 -2.68 13.48
CA ALA A 74 2.24 -3.42 12.39
C ALA A 74 3.26 -4.38 11.76
N LYS A 75 2.95 -5.67 11.70
CA LYS A 75 3.75 -6.71 11.02
C LYS A 75 3.21 -7.07 9.67
N GLN A 76 1.90 -6.94 9.50
CA GLN A 76 1.24 -7.18 8.23
C GLN A 76 0.02 -6.25 8.11
N VAL A 77 -0.24 -5.80 6.89
CA VAL A 77 -1.48 -5.13 6.50
C VAL A 77 -1.98 -5.83 5.24
N ARG A 78 -3.25 -6.20 5.21
CA ARG A 78 -3.91 -6.74 4.02
C ARG A 78 -5.12 -5.87 3.68
N THR A 79 -5.25 -5.52 2.41
CA THR A 79 -6.37 -4.75 1.89
C THR A 79 -7.02 -5.54 0.77
N GLN A 80 -8.32 -5.78 0.90
CA GLN A 80 -9.10 -6.53 -0.07
C GLN A 80 -10.27 -5.68 -0.57
N GLY A 81 -10.62 -5.84 -1.84
CA GLY A 81 -11.76 -5.15 -2.45
C GLY A 81 -12.33 -5.96 -3.61
N GLN A 82 -13.62 -5.79 -3.88
CA GLN A 82 -14.27 -6.41 -5.03
C GLN A 82 -14.65 -5.32 -6.03
N GLY A 83 -14.04 -5.38 -7.21
CA GLY A 83 -14.32 -4.49 -8.33
C GLY A 83 -15.04 -5.18 -9.47
N THR A 84 -15.43 -4.39 -10.48
CA THR A 84 -16.02 -4.90 -11.74
C THR A 84 -15.02 -5.67 -12.58
N SER A 85 -13.73 -5.35 -12.47
CA SER A 85 -12.64 -6.05 -13.17
C SER A 85 -12.09 -7.28 -12.43
N GLY A 86 -12.59 -7.57 -11.21
CA GLY A 86 -12.13 -8.69 -10.39
C GLY A 86 -11.87 -8.31 -8.93
N SER A 87 -11.37 -9.27 -8.15
CA SER A 87 -10.99 -9.06 -6.75
C SER A 87 -9.58 -8.46 -6.64
N MET A 88 -9.43 -7.42 -5.83
CA MET A 88 -8.16 -6.88 -5.37
C MET A 88 -7.78 -7.50 -4.04
N ASP A 89 -6.54 -7.96 -3.91
CA ASP A 89 -5.98 -8.47 -2.66
C ASP A 89 -4.51 -8.08 -2.57
N VAL A 90 -4.20 -7.15 -1.68
CA VAL A 90 -2.86 -6.60 -1.49
C VAL A 90 -2.42 -6.89 -0.06
N THR A 91 -1.29 -7.57 0.10
CA THR A 91 -0.68 -7.81 1.42
C THR A 91 0.69 -7.17 1.49
N ILE A 92 0.92 -6.36 2.52
CA ILE A 92 2.19 -5.72 2.84
C ILE A 92 2.70 -6.31 4.16
N LYS A 93 3.95 -6.78 4.17
CA LYS A 93 4.62 -7.30 5.37
C LYS A 93 5.75 -6.37 5.79
N PHE A 94 5.79 -6.03 7.08
CA PHE A 94 6.84 -5.24 7.70
C PHE A 94 7.77 -6.16 8.50
N LYS A 95 9.03 -6.23 8.08
CA LYS A 95 10.03 -7.13 8.67
C LYS A 95 10.97 -6.36 9.60
N ASP A 96 11.81 -5.52 9.01
CA ASP A 96 12.87 -4.79 9.71
C ASP A 96 12.45 -3.33 9.96
N ILE A 97 11.85 -3.08 11.12
CA ILE A 97 11.42 -1.74 11.53
C ILE A 97 12.59 -1.03 12.23
N ASN A 98 12.88 0.21 11.84
CA ASN A 98 13.93 1.08 12.42
C ASN A 98 15.35 0.50 12.40
N LYS A 99 15.64 -0.47 11.53
CA LYS A 99 17.01 -0.95 11.35
C LYS A 99 17.77 -0.05 10.38
N PRO A 100 19.06 0.25 10.65
CA PRO A 100 19.90 0.96 9.70
C PRO A 100 20.00 0.13 8.43
N VAL A 101 19.77 0.76 7.28
CA VAL A 101 20.00 0.16 5.97
C VAL A 101 21.30 0.69 5.42
N GLU A 102 22.20 -0.22 5.04
CA GLU A 102 23.40 0.13 4.31
C GLU A 102 23.08 0.09 2.82
N ILE A 103 23.24 1.22 2.13
CA ILE A 103 23.00 1.33 0.69
C ILE A 103 24.36 1.37 0.00
N ALA A 104 24.75 0.26 -0.61
CA ALA A 104 25.90 0.21 -1.50
C ALA A 104 25.43 0.38 -2.95
N ALA A 105 26.18 1.14 -3.75
CA ALA A 105 25.94 1.19 -5.18
C ALA A 105 26.12 -0.22 -5.77
N PRO A 106 25.23 -0.68 -6.67
CA PRO A 106 25.48 -1.92 -7.38
C PRO A 106 26.84 -1.81 -8.12
N PRO A 107 27.58 -2.92 -8.26
CA PRO A 107 28.79 -2.99 -9.08
C PRO A 107 28.59 -2.38 -10.48
N ALA A 108 29.66 -1.79 -11.04
CA ALA A 108 29.62 -1.08 -12.32
C ALA A 108 29.18 -1.96 -13.50
N ASP A 109 29.41 -3.28 -13.40
CA ASP A 109 28.98 -4.30 -14.36
C ASP A 109 27.50 -4.73 -14.19
N GLN A 110 26.82 -4.28 -13.13
CA GLN A 110 25.39 -4.51 -12.87
C GLN A 110 24.51 -3.28 -13.14
N VAL A 111 25.13 -2.16 -13.52
CA VAL A 111 24.43 -0.93 -13.92
C VAL A 111 24.68 -0.68 -15.39
N MET A 112 23.70 -0.14 -16.08
CA MET A 112 23.82 0.28 -17.47
C MET A 112 23.37 1.73 -17.57
N ASP A 113 24.06 2.53 -18.38
CA ASP A 113 23.64 3.90 -18.64
C ASP A 113 22.43 3.90 -19.57
N LEU A 114 21.33 4.49 -19.10
CA LEU A 114 20.07 4.53 -19.84
C LEU A 114 20.19 5.38 -21.12
N GLY A 115 21.05 6.41 -21.11
CA GLY A 115 21.34 7.26 -22.26
C GLY A 115 22.18 6.55 -23.33
N GLU A 116 23.09 5.66 -22.94
CA GLU A 116 23.83 4.81 -23.87
C GLU A 116 22.91 3.76 -24.53
N MET A 117 22.03 3.11 -23.77
CA MET A 117 21.02 2.20 -24.35
C MET A 117 20.09 2.90 -25.35
N MET A 118 19.69 4.15 -25.08
CA MET A 118 18.86 4.95 -26.01
C MET A 118 19.61 5.37 -27.28
N LYS A 119 20.94 5.48 -27.24
CA LYS A 119 21.77 5.74 -28.43
C LYS A 119 22.01 4.48 -29.25
N ASP A 120 22.25 3.34 -28.60
CA ASP A 120 22.49 2.05 -29.26
C ASP A 120 21.22 1.46 -29.90
N SER A 121 20.04 1.81 -29.37
CA SER A 121 18.74 1.46 -29.97
C SER A 121 18.31 2.38 -31.13
N GLY A 122 19.14 3.36 -31.50
CA GLY A 122 19.12 4.08 -32.78
C GLY A 122 17.74 4.45 -33.34
N GLY A 123 17.25 5.65 -33.01
CA GLY A 123 16.38 6.45 -33.87
C GLY A 123 15.30 5.69 -34.67
N ALA A 124 14.17 5.39 -34.04
CA ALA A 124 12.91 5.16 -34.74
C ALA A 124 11.79 5.91 -34.02
N GLY A 125 11.56 7.17 -34.43
CA GLY A 125 10.42 7.94 -33.95
C GLY A 125 10.63 9.45 -33.94
N GLY A 126 10.92 10.04 -35.10
CA GLY A 126 10.85 11.49 -35.31
C GLY A 126 10.38 11.80 -36.73
N ALA A 127 9.22 12.47 -36.81
CA ALA A 127 8.45 12.94 -37.97
C ALA A 127 7.46 11.95 -38.60
#